data_AF-A0A7S4HIH4-F1
#
_entry.id   AF-A0A7S4HIH4-F1
#
_cell.length_a   1.000
_cell.length_b   1.000
_cell.length_c   1.000
_cell.angle_alpha   90.00
_cell.angle_beta   90.00
_cell.angle_gamma   90.00
#
_symmetry.space_group_name_H-M   'P 1'
#
loop_
_entity.id
_entity.type
_entity.pdbx_description
1 polymer ?
#
loop_
_entity_poly.entity_id
_entity_poly.type
_entity_poly.pdbx_seq_one_letter_code
_entity_poly.pdbx_strand_id
1 'polypeptide(L)'
;MARSSHPCLFGRRKICYLTIHEGYVRRGVAQRRSGLHTEGFTAGPHSQCVEPPFWHPWGGGSWNGNTSYTGEYRGGIFMASTVSDSCAVYNTALHPSLSGMDVVGGGDLERMRCLLNELAPPVCPRAGNLFWTTDSTPHESLPLRKRCYRQFFRLVTSEVGVWWAKHSTPNPLGVEPPGGTLILTRDKFTGEETCDDAKEEGADRVQCEGLGTIGRLQTGAKLAVSAARCVMM
;
A
#
# COMPACT_ATOMS: atom_id res chain seq x y z
N MET A 1 -38.34 20.63 7.87
CA MET A 1 -36.97 20.55 8.42
C MET A 1 -36.08 19.90 7.36
N ALA A 2 -35.35 20.70 6.59
CA ALA A 2 -34.42 20.20 5.58
C ALA A 2 -33.16 19.67 6.30
N ARG A 3 -32.82 18.40 6.07
CA ARG A 3 -31.55 17.83 6.53
C ARG A 3 -30.43 18.54 5.79
N SER A 4 -29.58 19.23 6.55
CA SER A 4 -28.32 19.78 6.08
C SER A 4 -27.45 18.64 5.54
N SER A 5 -27.39 18.50 4.21
CA SER A 5 -26.46 17.62 3.53
C SER A 5 -25.06 18.20 3.68
N HIS A 6 -24.34 17.77 4.71
CA HIS A 6 -22.90 18.02 4.79
C HIS A 6 -22.27 17.29 3.60
N PRO A 7 -21.66 17.98 2.64
CA PRO A 7 -20.95 17.30 1.57
C PRO A 7 -19.80 16.52 2.20
N CYS A 8 -19.84 15.21 2.03
CA CYS A 8 -18.68 14.35 2.22
C CYS A 8 -17.47 15.03 1.53
N LEU A 9 -16.46 15.43 2.32
CA LEU A 9 -15.24 16.09 1.82
C LEU A 9 -14.49 15.23 0.79
N PHE A 10 -14.77 13.92 0.78
CA PHE A 10 -14.43 13.01 -0.30
C PHE A 10 -15.52 13.11 -1.36
N GLY A 11 -15.27 13.87 -2.44
CA GLY A 11 -16.18 13.99 -3.57
C GLY A 11 -16.79 12.64 -4.01
N ARG A 12 -17.98 12.68 -4.62
CA ARG A 12 -18.72 11.49 -5.05
C ARG A 12 -17.76 10.44 -5.67
N ARG A 13 -17.75 9.21 -5.13
CA ARG A 13 -16.94 8.04 -5.55
C ARG A 13 -15.49 7.96 -5.04
N LYS A 14 -15.10 8.74 -4.04
CA LYS A 14 -13.83 8.53 -3.31
C LYS A 14 -14.06 7.66 -2.08
N ILE A 15 -13.10 6.78 -1.85
CA ILE A 15 -13.12 5.73 -0.83
C ILE A 15 -11.86 5.85 0.06
N CYS A 16 -11.98 5.44 1.32
CA CYS A 16 -10.89 5.49 2.28
C CYS A 16 -10.99 4.32 3.27
N TYR A 17 -9.87 3.62 3.52
CA TYR A 17 -9.82 2.45 4.39
C TYR A 17 -8.89 2.73 5.54
N LEU A 18 -9.48 2.80 6.72
CA LEU A 18 -8.73 2.89 7.96
C LEU A 18 -8.59 1.48 8.56
N THR A 19 -7.36 1.03 8.67
CA THR A 19 -6.99 -0.10 9.52
C THR A 19 -6.40 0.44 10.80
N ILE A 20 -6.95 0.03 11.95
CA ILE A 20 -6.32 0.20 13.26
C ILE A 20 -6.07 -1.20 13.82
N HIS A 21 -4.84 -1.47 14.25
CA HIS A 21 -4.49 -2.71 14.93
C HIS A 21 -3.67 -2.36 16.17
N GLU A 22 -4.27 -2.65 17.33
CA GLU A 22 -3.65 -2.43 18.63
C GLU A 22 -3.57 -3.73 19.41
N GLY A 23 -2.51 -3.89 20.20
CA GLY A 23 -2.42 -5.03 21.10
C GLY A 23 -1.01 -5.29 21.61
N TYR A 24 -0.92 -6.23 22.54
CA TYR A 24 0.36 -6.76 23.00
C TYR A 24 0.95 -7.70 21.97
N VAL A 25 2.19 -7.41 21.56
CA VAL A 25 2.94 -8.21 20.60
C VAL A 25 4.10 -8.88 21.32
N ARG A 26 4.28 -10.18 21.09
CA ARG A 26 5.38 -10.96 21.66
C ARG A 26 6.72 -10.60 21.01
N ARG A 27 7.81 -10.75 21.75
CA ARG A 27 9.17 -10.68 21.19
C ARG A 27 9.33 -11.70 20.07
N GLY A 28 9.97 -11.31 18.98
CA GLY A 28 10.24 -12.17 17.82
C GLY A 28 9.03 -12.37 16.90
N VAL A 29 7.90 -11.70 17.15
CA VAL A 29 6.68 -11.81 16.34
C VAL A 29 6.37 -10.45 15.71
N ALA A 30 5.97 -10.47 14.44
CA ALA A 30 5.44 -9.31 13.74
C ALA A 30 3.94 -9.18 14.03
N GLN A 31 3.43 -7.96 14.23
CA GLN A 31 2.00 -7.75 14.50
C GLN A 31 1.14 -7.87 13.23
N ARG A 32 1.73 -7.62 12.07
CA ARG A 32 1.07 -7.69 10.76
C ARG A 32 1.82 -8.66 9.84
N ARG A 33 1.37 -8.74 8.59
CA ARG A 33 1.97 -9.57 7.54
C ARG A 33 3.49 -9.43 7.54
N SER A 34 4.15 -10.50 7.96
CA SER A 34 5.58 -10.67 7.83
C SER A 34 5.95 -10.95 6.38
N GLY A 35 7.22 -10.73 6.07
CA GLY A 35 7.78 -10.94 4.75
C GLY A 35 7.56 -9.75 3.82
N LEU A 36 8.46 -9.60 2.86
CA LEU A 36 8.54 -8.47 1.94
C LEU A 36 7.45 -8.54 0.90
N HIS A 37 6.65 -7.47 0.79
CA HIS A 37 5.55 -7.43 -0.16
C HIS A 37 5.18 -6.02 -0.63
N THR A 38 4.34 -5.93 -1.66
CA THR A 38 3.58 -4.73 -2.05
C THR A 38 2.08 -4.95 -1.89
N GLU A 39 1.31 -3.86 -1.90
CA GLU A 39 -0.16 -3.91 -1.87
C GLU A 39 -0.77 -3.92 -3.28
N GLY A 40 -0.07 -3.29 -4.23
CA GLY A 40 -0.42 -3.20 -5.65
C GLY A 40 0.64 -3.87 -6.50
N PHE A 41 0.17 -4.58 -7.52
CA PHE A 41 0.99 -5.32 -8.48
C PHE A 41 0.37 -5.24 -9.88
N THR A 42 -0.46 -4.24 -10.14
CA THR A 42 -1.16 -4.04 -11.41
C THR A 42 -0.84 -2.67 -11.99
N ALA A 43 -1.00 -2.53 -13.30
CA ALA A 43 -0.95 -1.23 -13.98
C ALA A 43 -2.27 -0.47 -13.73
N GLY A 44 -2.45 0.05 -12.52
CA GLY A 44 -3.62 0.84 -12.11
C GLY A 44 -3.31 2.32 -11.88
N PRO A 45 -4.29 3.15 -11.46
CA PRO A 45 -4.02 4.52 -11.03
C PRO A 45 -2.97 4.51 -9.91
N HIS A 46 -1.89 5.25 -10.11
CA HIS A 46 -0.77 5.28 -9.18
C HIS A 46 -0.87 6.51 -8.29
N SER A 47 -0.83 6.28 -6.99
CA SER A 47 -0.60 7.34 -6.02
C SER A 47 0.71 8.06 -6.32
N GLN A 48 0.72 9.39 -6.19
CA GLN A 48 1.82 10.23 -6.59
C GLN A 48 2.21 11.19 -5.46
N CYS A 49 3.52 11.30 -5.22
CA CYS A 49 4.10 12.45 -4.52
C CYS A 49 4.22 13.57 -5.55
N VAL A 50 3.32 14.55 -5.51
CA VAL A 50 3.34 15.71 -6.41
C VAL A 50 4.48 16.63 -6.01
N GLU A 51 4.61 16.87 -4.70
CA GLU A 51 5.69 17.66 -4.14
C GLU A 51 6.15 17.06 -2.81
N PRO A 52 7.45 16.73 -2.63
CA PRO A 52 7.94 16.25 -1.34
C PRO A 52 7.89 17.38 -0.31
N PRO A 53 7.78 17.08 0.99
CA PRO A 53 7.91 18.08 2.03
C PRO A 53 9.34 18.62 2.06
N PHE A 54 9.46 19.88 2.43
CA PHE A 54 10.74 20.51 2.73
C PHE A 54 10.69 21.05 4.15
N TRP A 55 11.68 20.68 4.95
CA TRP A 55 11.89 21.24 6.28
C TRP A 55 13.20 21.98 6.28
N HIS A 56 13.16 23.30 6.48
CA HIS A 56 14.39 24.07 6.55
C HIS A 56 15.14 23.72 7.84
N PRO A 57 16.43 23.35 7.75
CA PRO A 57 17.18 22.72 8.85
C PRO A 57 17.41 23.63 10.08
N TRP A 58 17.05 24.91 10.00
CA TRP A 58 17.26 25.90 11.05
C TRP A 58 15.97 26.34 11.78
N GLY A 59 14.87 25.59 11.65
CA GLY A 59 13.67 25.80 12.48
C GLY A 59 12.95 27.14 12.32
N GLY A 60 13.18 27.85 11.21
CA GLY A 60 12.61 29.17 10.95
C GLY A 60 11.13 29.09 10.59
N GLY A 61 10.25 29.26 11.59
CA GLY A 61 8.82 29.49 11.37
C GLY A 61 8.58 30.59 10.33
N SER A 62 7.61 30.36 9.45
CA SER A 62 7.48 31.16 8.22
C SER A 62 6.79 32.49 8.45
N TRP A 63 7.41 33.60 8.00
CA TRP A 63 6.74 34.89 7.92
C TRP A 63 5.97 35.07 6.59
N ASN A 64 6.17 34.18 5.61
CA ASN A 64 5.62 34.27 4.24
C ASN A 64 5.40 32.92 3.54
N GLY A 65 5.27 31.82 4.29
CA GLY A 65 4.86 30.50 3.78
C GLY A 65 5.92 29.64 3.09
N ASN A 66 7.17 30.09 2.97
CA ASN A 66 8.18 29.46 2.10
C ASN A 66 9.40 28.85 2.81
N THR A 67 9.34 28.61 4.13
CA THR A 67 10.47 28.06 4.89
C THR A 67 10.30 26.61 5.29
N SER A 68 9.08 26.06 5.32
CA SER A 68 8.84 24.62 5.42
C SER A 68 7.44 24.33 4.90
N TYR A 69 7.28 23.24 4.16
CA TYR A 69 5.97 22.82 3.64
C TYR A 69 5.81 21.31 3.71
N THR A 70 4.57 20.87 3.89
CA THR A 70 4.21 19.48 4.23
C THR A 70 4.19 18.52 3.04
N GLY A 71 4.50 19.01 1.83
CA GLY A 71 4.38 18.28 0.57
C GLY A 71 2.93 18.15 0.08
N GLU A 72 2.76 17.80 -1.21
CA GLU A 72 1.47 17.47 -1.83
C GLU A 72 1.49 15.99 -2.27
N TYR A 73 0.51 15.23 -1.82
CA TYR A 73 0.36 13.80 -2.13
C TYR A 73 -1.03 13.55 -2.69
N ARG A 74 -1.08 12.81 -3.79
CA ARG A 74 -2.33 12.34 -4.40
C ARG A 74 -2.43 10.85 -4.17
N GLY A 75 -3.44 10.45 -3.42
CA GLY A 75 -3.68 9.05 -3.15
C GLY A 75 -2.68 8.43 -2.17
N GLY A 76 -2.57 7.10 -2.25
CA GLY A 76 -1.56 6.33 -1.55
C GLY A 76 -2.00 5.82 -0.19
N ILE A 77 -0.99 5.35 0.54
CA ILE A 77 -1.12 4.63 1.80
C ILE A 77 -0.34 5.43 2.84
N PHE A 78 -1.03 5.85 3.89
CA PHE A 78 -0.43 6.49 5.04
C PHE A 78 -0.36 5.48 6.18
N MET A 79 0.76 5.36 6.87
CA MET A 79 0.89 4.47 8.01
C MET A 79 1.73 5.08 9.13
N ALA A 80 1.39 4.72 10.36
CA ALA A 80 2.21 5.04 11.53
C ALA A 80 2.13 3.91 12.57
N SER A 81 3.12 3.91 13.46
CA SER A 81 3.24 2.93 14.55
C SER A 81 3.76 3.63 15.81
N THR A 82 3.30 3.20 16.98
CA THR A 82 3.85 3.67 18.27
C THR A 82 5.15 2.97 18.66
N VAL A 83 5.61 2.02 17.85
CA VAL A 83 6.85 1.26 18.06
C VAL A 83 7.78 1.48 16.87
N SER A 84 8.96 2.06 17.15
CA SER A 84 10.05 2.23 16.16
C SER A 84 10.54 0.88 15.65
N ASP A 85 11.10 0.85 14.45
CA ASP A 85 11.71 -0.35 13.85
C ASP A 85 10.75 -1.56 13.77
N SER A 86 9.44 -1.31 13.75
CA SER A 86 8.40 -2.36 13.68
C SER A 86 7.93 -2.64 12.24
N CYS A 87 8.37 -1.83 11.29
CA CYS A 87 8.17 -2.00 9.86
C CYS A 87 9.46 -1.62 9.13
N ALA A 88 9.61 -2.15 7.92
CA ALA A 88 10.59 -1.68 6.95
C ALA A 88 9.86 -1.24 5.68
N VAL A 89 10.29 -0.13 5.09
CA VAL A 89 9.75 0.40 3.83
C VAL A 89 10.92 0.69 2.90
N TYR A 90 10.87 0.15 1.69
CA TYR A 90 11.91 0.36 0.70
C TYR A 90 11.56 1.61 -0.10
N ASN A 91 12.48 2.57 -0.18
CA ASN A 91 12.24 3.88 -0.82
C ASN A 91 12.28 3.76 -2.35
N THR A 92 11.37 2.96 -2.89
CA THR A 92 11.28 2.60 -4.29
C THR A 92 9.90 2.06 -4.62
N ALA A 93 9.52 2.06 -5.90
CA ALA A 93 8.33 1.39 -6.38
C ALA A 93 8.69 0.39 -7.46
N LEU A 94 7.94 -0.72 -7.46
CA LEU A 94 7.98 -1.65 -8.58
C LEU A 94 7.39 -0.99 -9.82
N HIS A 95 8.11 -1.11 -10.94
CA HIS A 95 7.57 -0.68 -12.22
C HIS A 95 6.42 -1.59 -12.66
N PRO A 96 5.37 -1.04 -13.29
CA PRO A 96 4.21 -1.82 -13.72
C PRO A 96 4.54 -3.00 -14.64
N SER A 97 5.65 -2.98 -15.36
CA SER A 97 6.07 -4.11 -16.20
C SER A 97 6.46 -5.38 -15.43
N LEU A 98 6.61 -5.30 -14.10
CA LEU A 98 6.90 -6.45 -13.23
C LEU A 98 5.64 -7.18 -12.75
N SER A 99 4.45 -6.70 -13.13
CA SER A 99 3.12 -7.08 -12.64
C SER A 99 2.64 -8.51 -12.93
N GLY A 100 3.43 -9.38 -13.57
CA GLY A 100 2.95 -10.71 -13.97
C GLY A 100 3.92 -11.88 -13.86
N MET A 101 5.23 -11.64 -13.63
CA MET A 101 6.23 -12.72 -13.65
C MET A 101 7.06 -12.83 -12.36
N ASP A 102 7.32 -11.73 -11.66
CA ASP A 102 8.20 -11.72 -10.48
C ASP A 102 7.45 -11.51 -9.15
N VAL A 103 6.21 -11.03 -9.23
CA VAL A 103 5.34 -10.84 -8.06
C VAL A 103 4.47 -12.08 -7.89
N VAL A 104 4.84 -12.94 -6.93
CA VAL A 104 4.03 -14.12 -6.60
C VAL A 104 2.73 -13.65 -5.94
N GLY A 105 1.66 -14.44 -6.11
CA GLY A 105 0.30 -14.11 -5.67
C GLY A 105 0.24 -13.38 -4.32
N GLY A 106 -0.47 -12.26 -4.30
CA GLY A 106 -0.60 -11.43 -3.09
C GLY A 106 0.54 -10.43 -2.87
N GLY A 107 1.39 -10.15 -3.87
CA GLY A 107 2.39 -9.09 -3.78
C GLY A 107 3.72 -9.51 -3.16
N ASP A 108 4.03 -10.81 -3.08
CA ASP A 108 5.25 -11.32 -2.43
C ASP A 108 6.51 -10.98 -3.25
N LEU A 109 7.53 -10.46 -2.56
CA LEU A 109 8.81 -9.99 -3.10
C LEU A 109 10.03 -10.54 -2.35
N GLU A 110 9.90 -11.61 -1.54
CA GLU A 110 11.03 -12.13 -0.76
C GLU A 110 12.26 -12.46 -1.61
N ARG A 111 12.03 -12.98 -2.82
CA ARG A 111 13.10 -13.30 -3.77
C ARG A 111 13.88 -12.07 -4.24
N MET A 112 13.30 -10.87 -4.13
CA MET A 112 13.90 -9.60 -4.52
C MET A 112 14.65 -8.92 -3.36
N ARG A 113 14.59 -9.45 -2.13
CA ARG A 113 15.16 -8.81 -0.93
C ARG A 113 16.63 -8.44 -1.07
N CYS A 114 17.45 -9.35 -1.59
CA CYS A 114 18.89 -9.08 -1.77
C CYS A 114 19.11 -7.88 -2.70
N LEU A 115 18.40 -7.86 -3.84
CA LEU A 115 18.50 -6.79 -4.82
C LEU A 115 17.96 -5.46 -4.28
N LEU A 116 16.83 -5.49 -3.57
CA LEU A 116 16.25 -4.29 -2.97
C LEU A 116 17.15 -3.71 -1.88
N ASN A 117 17.79 -4.55 -1.08
CA ASN A 117 18.77 -4.09 -0.08
C ASN A 117 20.01 -3.45 -0.71
N GLU A 118 20.40 -3.88 -1.92
CA GLU A 118 21.52 -3.29 -2.66
C GLU A 118 21.14 -1.96 -3.31
N LEU A 119 20.00 -1.90 -3.99
CA LEU A 119 19.59 -0.74 -4.79
C LEU A 119 18.92 0.37 -3.98
N ALA A 120 18.09 0.00 -3.00
CA ALA A 120 17.26 0.92 -2.23
C ALA A 120 17.04 0.38 -0.80
N PRO A 121 18.06 0.41 0.08
CA PRO A 121 17.97 -0.11 1.44
C PRO A 121 16.72 0.37 2.18
N PRO A 122 16.12 -0.47 3.04
CA PRO A 122 14.88 -0.12 3.72
C PRO A 122 15.10 1.00 4.73
N VAL A 123 14.09 1.85 4.86
CA VAL A 123 13.93 2.80 5.94
C VAL A 123 13.01 2.19 6.99
N CYS A 124 13.42 2.25 8.25
CA CYS A 124 12.63 1.83 9.40
C CYS A 124 11.97 3.06 10.05
N PRO A 125 10.63 3.17 10.01
CA PRO A 125 9.91 4.24 10.68
C PRO A 125 10.21 4.35 12.18
N ARG A 126 10.39 5.59 12.66
CA ARG A 126 10.38 5.91 14.10
C ARG A 126 8.96 5.91 14.64
N ALA A 127 8.82 5.61 15.93
CA ALA A 127 7.55 5.69 16.64
C ALA A 127 6.93 7.09 16.50
N GLY A 128 5.64 7.14 16.17
CA GLY A 128 4.88 8.37 16.03
C GLY A 128 5.04 9.11 14.70
N ASN A 129 6.01 8.71 13.84
CA ASN A 129 6.14 9.30 12.52
C ASN A 129 5.10 8.76 11.54
N LEU A 130 4.57 9.65 10.71
CA LEU A 130 3.68 9.30 9.61
C LEU A 130 4.50 9.04 8.35
N PHE A 131 4.24 7.91 7.71
CA PHE A 131 4.89 7.54 6.46
C PHE A 131 3.86 7.47 5.34
N TRP A 132 4.22 8.02 4.19
CA TRP A 132 3.45 7.88 2.97
C TRP A 132 4.15 6.91 2.00
N THR A 133 3.38 5.97 1.46
CA THR A 133 3.83 5.00 0.46
C THR A 133 2.80 4.86 -0.66
N THR A 134 3.24 4.29 -1.78
CA THR A 134 2.34 3.80 -2.83
C THR A 134 1.95 2.35 -2.58
N ASP A 135 0.94 1.86 -3.29
CA ASP A 135 0.61 0.44 -3.31
C ASP A 135 1.74 -0.43 -3.91
N SER A 136 2.52 0.12 -4.83
CA SER A 136 3.71 -0.51 -5.44
C SER A 136 5.01 -0.38 -4.63
N THR A 137 4.97 0.27 -3.46
CA THR A 137 6.16 0.44 -2.59
C THR A 137 6.40 -0.83 -1.76
N PRO A 138 7.57 -1.51 -1.86
CA PRO A 138 7.84 -2.69 -1.05
C PRO A 138 7.94 -2.36 0.44
N HIS A 139 7.29 -3.15 1.28
CA HIS A 139 7.28 -3.00 2.72
C HIS A 139 7.02 -4.32 3.45
N GLU A 140 7.30 -4.33 4.74
CA GLU A 140 7.04 -5.48 5.61
C GLU A 140 6.80 -5.07 7.07
N SER A 141 6.11 -5.92 7.83
CA SER A 141 6.09 -5.85 9.29
C SER A 141 7.23 -6.66 9.87
N LEU A 142 8.05 -6.04 10.72
CA LEU A 142 9.22 -6.68 11.31
C LEU A 142 8.87 -7.36 12.65
N PRO A 143 9.53 -8.48 12.99
CA PRO A 143 9.52 -9.06 14.32
C PRO A 143 9.97 -8.05 15.38
N LEU A 144 9.21 -7.92 16.48
CA LEU A 144 9.57 -6.96 17.52
C LEU A 144 10.73 -7.48 18.39
N ARG A 145 11.70 -6.60 18.69
CA ARG A 145 12.87 -6.93 19.53
C ARG A 145 12.51 -7.26 20.99
N LYS A 146 11.38 -6.71 21.49
CA LYS A 146 10.87 -6.93 22.84
C LYS A 146 9.34 -7.02 22.83
N ARG A 147 8.77 -7.59 23.88
CA ARG A 147 7.32 -7.54 24.12
C ARG A 147 6.91 -6.10 24.41
N CYS A 148 5.88 -5.61 23.73
CA CYS A 148 5.32 -4.28 23.98
C CYS A 148 3.85 -4.23 23.55
N TYR A 149 3.14 -3.19 23.99
CA TYR A 149 1.88 -2.78 23.39
C TYR A 149 2.19 -1.93 22.16
N ARG A 150 1.66 -2.31 21.00
CA ARG A 150 1.85 -1.59 19.73
C ARG A 150 0.50 -1.16 19.19
N GLN A 151 0.40 0.11 18.85
CA GLN A 151 -0.71 0.68 18.08
C GLN A 151 -0.17 0.98 16.69
N PHE A 152 -0.85 0.48 15.67
CA PHE A 152 -0.53 0.70 14.28
C PHE A 152 -1.80 1.15 13.56
N PHE A 153 -1.68 2.13 12.68
CA PHE A 153 -2.73 2.44 11.73
C PHE A 153 -2.22 2.50 10.31
N ARG A 154 -3.13 2.23 9.38
CA ARG A 154 -2.94 2.39 7.94
C ARG A 154 -4.18 3.03 7.34
N LEU A 155 -4.02 4.11 6.60
CA LEU A 155 -5.06 4.79 5.85
C LEU A 155 -4.78 4.61 4.35
N VAL A 156 -5.65 3.90 3.65
CA VAL A 156 -5.58 3.74 2.19
C VAL A 156 -6.60 4.66 1.55
N THR A 157 -6.17 5.48 0.60
CA THR A 157 -7.02 6.50 -0.06
C THR A 157 -7.45 6.08 -1.47
N SER A 158 -8.27 6.90 -2.14
CA SER A 158 -9.05 6.54 -3.34
C SER A 158 -8.29 6.35 -4.65
N GLU A 159 -6.96 6.25 -4.63
CA GLU A 159 -6.11 6.01 -5.81
C GLU A 159 -5.16 4.84 -5.49
N VAL A 160 -5.73 3.64 -5.53
CA VAL A 160 -5.00 2.38 -5.41
C VAL A 160 -5.32 1.48 -6.59
N GLY A 161 -4.31 0.75 -7.09
CA GLY A 161 -4.45 -0.14 -8.23
C GLY A 161 -5.17 -1.45 -7.90
N VAL A 162 -5.15 -1.88 -6.62
CA VAL A 162 -5.76 -3.14 -6.18
C VAL A 162 -6.57 -2.94 -4.89
N TRP A 163 -7.70 -3.65 -4.83
CA TRP A 163 -8.57 -3.75 -3.67
C TRP A 163 -8.85 -5.20 -3.29
N TRP A 164 -8.73 -5.52 -2.00
CA TRP A 164 -9.00 -6.87 -1.50
C TRP A 164 -10.36 -6.92 -0.80
N ALA A 165 -11.42 -7.33 -1.50
CA ALA A 165 -12.79 -7.27 -1.00
C ALA A 165 -12.99 -8.09 0.28
N LYS A 166 -12.43 -9.30 0.36
CA LYS A 166 -12.49 -10.16 1.57
C LYS A 166 -11.84 -9.53 2.81
N HIS A 167 -10.86 -8.65 2.60
CA HIS A 167 -10.06 -8.04 3.65
C HIS A 167 -10.38 -6.55 3.86
N SER A 168 -11.47 -6.08 3.26
CA SER A 168 -11.93 -4.69 3.32
C SER A 168 -13.37 -4.63 3.77
N THR A 169 -13.68 -3.84 4.79
CA THR A 169 -15.06 -3.65 5.25
C THR A 169 -15.86 -2.90 4.16
N PRO A 170 -17.01 -3.44 3.68
CA PRO A 170 -17.84 -2.75 2.71
C PRO A 170 -18.29 -1.38 3.21
N ASN A 171 -18.36 -0.40 2.31
CA ASN A 171 -18.89 0.91 2.65
C ASN A 171 -20.42 0.79 2.88
N PRO A 172 -20.96 1.20 4.04
CA PRO A 172 -22.40 1.10 4.33
C PRO A 172 -23.28 1.94 3.39
N LEU A 173 -22.69 2.90 2.66
CA LEU A 173 -23.36 3.71 1.65
C LEU A 173 -23.27 3.10 0.23
N GLY A 174 -22.69 1.90 0.08
CA GLY A 174 -22.54 1.23 -1.21
C GLY A 174 -21.53 1.88 -2.16
N VAL A 175 -20.66 2.77 -1.65
CA VAL A 175 -19.61 3.39 -2.47
C VAL A 175 -18.50 2.38 -2.72
N GLU A 176 -18.38 1.95 -3.97
CA GLU A 176 -17.32 1.07 -4.45
C GLU A 176 -16.05 1.86 -4.85
N PRO A 177 -14.89 1.20 -4.92
CA PRO A 177 -13.70 1.75 -5.55
C PRO A 177 -13.98 2.34 -6.94
N PRO A 178 -13.27 3.41 -7.36
CA PRO A 178 -13.41 3.95 -8.71
C PRO A 178 -13.00 2.91 -9.77
N GLY A 179 -13.51 3.03 -11.00
CA GLY A 179 -13.35 2.03 -12.06
C GLY A 179 -11.92 1.71 -12.52
N GLY A 180 -10.90 2.41 -12.03
CA GLY A 180 -9.49 2.09 -12.26
C GLY A 180 -8.88 1.12 -11.24
N THR A 181 -9.57 0.84 -10.12
CA THR A 181 -9.09 -0.06 -9.07
C THR A 181 -9.51 -1.49 -9.34
N LEU A 182 -8.57 -2.44 -9.42
CA LEU A 182 -8.88 -3.86 -9.57
C LEU A 182 -9.43 -4.43 -8.26
N ILE A 183 -10.66 -4.92 -8.26
CA ILE A 183 -11.28 -5.58 -7.10
C ILE A 183 -10.96 -7.08 -7.16
N LEU A 184 -10.22 -7.57 -6.16
CA LEU A 184 -9.92 -8.97 -5.94
C LEU A 184 -10.79 -9.52 -4.81
N THR A 185 -11.54 -10.57 -5.10
CA THR A 185 -12.43 -11.26 -4.14
C THR A 185 -11.73 -12.38 -3.38
N ARG A 186 -10.62 -12.89 -3.91
CA ARG A 186 -9.82 -13.96 -3.29
C ARG A 186 -9.13 -13.54 -1.99
N ASP A 187 -8.71 -14.53 -1.21
CA ASP A 187 -7.95 -14.32 0.01
C ASP A 187 -6.53 -13.80 -0.26
N LYS A 188 -6.14 -12.69 0.37
CA LYS A 188 -4.80 -12.09 0.24
C LYS A 188 -3.67 -12.97 0.77
N PHE A 189 -3.95 -13.82 1.76
CA PHE A 189 -2.96 -14.64 2.46
C PHE A 189 -2.89 -16.08 1.94
N THR A 190 -4.04 -16.67 1.54
CA THR A 190 -4.09 -18.06 1.04
C THR A 190 -4.21 -18.17 -0.47
N GLY A 191 -4.66 -17.11 -1.15
CA GLY A 191 -4.88 -17.10 -2.60
C GLY A 191 -6.16 -17.81 -3.06
N GLU A 192 -6.95 -18.37 -2.14
CA GLU A 192 -8.18 -19.11 -2.45
C GLU A 192 -9.32 -18.16 -2.86
N GLU A 193 -10.07 -18.54 -3.89
CA GLU A 193 -11.33 -17.90 -4.29
C GLU A 193 -12.48 -18.35 -3.39
N THR A 194 -13.48 -17.49 -3.15
CA THR A 194 -14.72 -17.92 -2.51
C THR A 194 -15.73 -18.37 -3.56
N CYS A 195 -16.38 -19.50 -3.30
CA CYS A 195 -17.61 -19.90 -3.99
C CYS A 195 -18.77 -19.13 -3.34
N ASP A 196 -18.94 -17.84 -3.65
CA ASP A 196 -20.16 -17.12 -3.29
C ASP A 196 -21.06 -17.07 -4.53
N ASP A 197 -22.25 -17.66 -4.39
CA ASP A 197 -23.26 -17.82 -5.44
C ASP A 197 -23.48 -16.52 -6.22
N ALA A 198 -22.95 -16.49 -7.44
CA ALA A 198 -23.23 -15.44 -8.40
C ALA A 198 -24.73 -15.48 -8.72
N LYS A 199 -25.47 -14.49 -8.22
CA LYS A 199 -26.65 -14.03 -8.94
C LYS A 199 -26.13 -13.43 -10.24
N GLU A 200 -26.35 -14.17 -11.33
CA GLU A 200 -26.23 -13.69 -12.69
C GLU A 200 -26.98 -12.36 -12.81
N GLU A 201 -26.26 -11.30 -13.18
CA GLU A 201 -26.71 -10.37 -14.21
C GLU A 201 -25.53 -9.50 -14.68
N GLY A 202 -25.02 -9.84 -15.87
CA GLY A 202 -24.44 -8.90 -16.84
C GLY A 202 -23.20 -8.09 -16.43
N ALA A 203 -22.04 -8.74 -16.35
CA ALA A 203 -20.77 -8.04 -16.56
C ALA A 203 -19.83 -8.93 -17.39
N ASP A 204 -19.32 -8.37 -18.50
CA ASP A 204 -18.44 -9.03 -19.47
C ASP A 204 -17.31 -9.80 -18.79
N ARG A 205 -17.34 -11.12 -18.96
CA ARG A 205 -16.24 -12.02 -18.59
C ARG A 205 -15.06 -11.76 -19.54
N VAL A 206 -14.04 -11.07 -19.05
CA VAL A 206 -12.70 -11.22 -19.64
C VAL A 206 -12.16 -12.57 -19.17
N GLN A 207 -12.21 -13.57 -20.05
CA GLN A 207 -11.57 -14.87 -19.82
C GLN A 207 -10.05 -14.69 -19.81
N CYS A 208 -9.42 -14.90 -18.66
CA CYS A 208 -7.98 -15.10 -18.57
C CYS A 208 -7.68 -16.57 -18.91
N GLU A 209 -7.55 -16.90 -20.20
CA GLU A 209 -6.98 -18.18 -20.61
C GLU A 209 -5.43 -18.15 -20.50
N GLY A 210 -4.86 -19.18 -19.87
CA GLY A 210 -3.46 -19.54 -20.09
C GLY A 210 -2.52 -19.48 -18.86
N LEU A 211 -2.77 -20.28 -17.83
CA LEU A 211 -1.68 -20.76 -16.95
C LEU A 211 -0.86 -21.82 -17.71
N GLY A 212 -0.04 -21.36 -18.64
CA GLY A 212 0.92 -22.18 -19.38
C GLY A 212 2.21 -22.39 -18.57
N THR A 213 2.57 -23.66 -18.43
CA THR A 213 3.88 -24.28 -18.12
C THR A 213 5.08 -23.37 -17.77
N ILE A 214 5.72 -23.71 -16.64
CA ILE A 214 6.99 -23.19 -16.12
C ILE A 214 8.06 -23.17 -17.23
N GLY A 215 8.31 -21.98 -17.78
CA GLY A 215 9.33 -21.70 -18.78
C GLY A 215 10.60 -21.12 -18.14
N ARG A 216 11.75 -21.64 -18.59
CA ARG A 216 13.13 -21.29 -18.22
C ARG A 216 13.38 -19.77 -18.20
N LEU A 217 14.11 -19.29 -17.19
CA LEU A 217 14.68 -17.95 -17.10
C LEU A 217 15.32 -17.52 -18.44
N GLN A 218 14.83 -16.44 -19.05
CA GLN A 218 15.63 -15.63 -19.95
C GLN A 218 16.24 -14.49 -19.14
N THR A 219 17.54 -14.62 -18.90
CA THR A 219 18.43 -13.57 -18.37
C THR A 219 18.42 -12.38 -19.35
N GLY A 220 17.72 -11.29 -19.00
CA GLY A 220 17.71 -10.10 -19.85
C GLY A 220 16.74 -8.98 -19.50
N ALA A 221 15.80 -9.18 -18.57
CA ALA A 221 14.93 -8.08 -18.13
C ALA A 221 15.74 -7.07 -17.31
N LYS A 222 16.03 -5.90 -17.90
CA LYS A 222 16.46 -4.72 -17.14
C LYS A 222 15.33 -4.37 -16.17
N LEU A 223 15.56 -4.63 -14.88
CA LEU A 223 14.63 -4.26 -13.82
C LEU A 223 14.56 -2.72 -13.80
N ALA A 224 13.48 -2.16 -14.32
CA ALA A 224 13.17 -0.75 -14.14
C ALA A 224 12.66 -0.59 -12.71
N VAL A 225 13.53 -0.16 -11.80
CA VAL A 225 13.15 0.26 -10.46
C VAL A 225 13.01 1.77 -10.54
N SER A 226 11.81 2.30 -10.33
CA SER A 226 11.60 3.74 -10.32
C SER A 226 11.81 4.26 -8.89
N ALA A 227 12.44 5.43 -8.77
CA ALA A 227 12.52 6.12 -7.49
C ALA A 227 11.12 6.61 -7.09
N ALA A 228 10.33 5.78 -6.40
CA ALA A 228 9.25 6.31 -5.59
C ALA A 228 9.90 7.03 -4.41
N ARG A 229 9.65 8.33 -4.30
CA ARG A 229 9.98 9.09 -3.11
C ARG A 229 8.99 8.68 -2.03
N CYS A 230 9.27 7.61 -1.29
CA CYS A 230 8.70 7.40 0.01
C CYS A 230 9.21 8.52 0.92
N VAL A 231 8.30 9.24 1.57
CA VAL A 231 8.66 10.41 2.36
C VAL A 231 8.18 10.28 3.79
N MET A 232 9.10 10.57 4.71
CA MET A 232 8.85 10.71 6.14
C MET A 232 8.24 12.08 6.39
N MET A 233 7.05 12.10 6.98
CA MET A 233 6.38 13.31 7.47
C MET A 233 6.64 13.52 8.97
#